data_AF-A0A2V7TSJ4-F1
#
_entry.id   AF-A0A2V7TSJ4-F1
#
_cell.length_a   1.000
_cell.length_b   1.000
_cell.length_c   1.000
_cell.angle_alpha   90.00
_cell.angle_beta   90.00
_cell.angle_gamma   90.00
#
_symmetry.space_group_name_H-M   'P 1'
#
loop_
_entity.id
_entity.type
_entity.pdbx_description
1 polymer ?
#
loop_
_entity_poly.entity_id
_entity_poly.type
_entity_poly.pdbx_seq_one_letter_code
_entity_poly.pdbx_strand_id
1 'polypeptide(L)'
;VIDHSTTTAEAAGHTGGRLGHGGDLVYRWGNPRAHGRVDLTQQLYGQHNPGWIASGLSGAGHILVFNNGDVNARPYSTVVELATPVRDDGSYPYDPETGYGPSTPSWQYNPPTSFFASIISGAQRLPSGNTLVTDGPAGHFFEVTPDGQTVWSYLVTDTAGANGYLVFRAVRYEAGYSGLVGRTLEPQGVLKIPAIPAQSRANPKLY
;
A
#
# COMPACT_ATOMS: atom_id res chain seq x y z
N VAL A 1 10.90 7.35 4.37
CA VAL A 1 10.66 8.75 3.93
C VAL A 1 12.01 9.38 3.68
N ILE A 2 12.09 10.21 2.64
CA ILE A 2 13.28 10.99 2.27
C ILE A 2 12.88 12.47 2.23
N ASP A 3 13.86 13.35 2.35
CA ASP A 3 13.66 14.80 2.20
C ASP A 3 13.67 15.18 0.71
N HIS A 4 12.52 15.67 0.22
CA HIS A 4 12.35 16.08 -1.19
C HIS A 4 12.84 17.51 -1.47
N SER A 5 13.35 18.23 -0.48
CA SER A 5 13.90 19.58 -0.65
C SER A 5 15.39 19.61 -1.06
N THR A 6 16.02 18.43 -1.17
CA THR A 6 17.42 18.29 -1.53
C THR A 6 17.67 18.58 -3.01
N THR A 7 18.79 19.23 -3.30
CA THR A 7 19.40 19.22 -4.63
C THR A 7 20.02 17.84 -4.92
N THR A 8 20.32 17.55 -6.19
CA THR A 8 21.03 16.31 -6.57
C THR A 8 22.36 16.13 -5.81
N ALA A 9 23.09 17.23 -5.55
CA ALA A 9 24.35 17.17 -4.84
C ALA A 9 24.16 16.83 -3.35
N GLU A 10 23.16 17.42 -2.69
CA GLU A 10 22.83 17.11 -1.29
C GLU A 10 22.27 15.68 -1.15
N ALA A 11 21.42 15.25 -2.09
CA ALA A 11 20.88 13.89 -2.13
C ALA A 11 21.96 12.81 -2.34
N ALA A 12 23.14 13.18 -2.86
CA ALA A 12 24.29 12.29 -2.98
C ALA A 12 25.16 12.22 -1.72
N GLY A 13 24.92 13.11 -0.74
CA GLY A 13 25.63 13.18 0.54
C GLY A 13 24.72 12.95 1.74
N HIS A 14 25.21 13.34 2.93
CA HIS A 14 24.52 13.16 4.23
C HIS A 14 24.12 14.50 4.88
N THR A 15 24.27 15.61 4.16
CA THR A 15 24.02 16.96 4.66
C THR A 15 23.26 17.78 3.62
N GLY A 16 22.59 18.83 4.08
CA GLY A 16 21.73 19.67 3.24
C GLY A 16 20.28 19.19 3.17
N GLY A 17 19.48 19.87 2.36
CA GLY A 17 18.02 19.79 2.44
C GLY A 17 17.47 20.48 3.70
N ARG A 18 16.14 20.62 3.77
CA ARG A 18 15.40 21.28 4.84
C ARG A 18 15.62 20.62 6.20
N LEU A 19 15.81 19.31 6.22
CA LEU A 19 16.06 18.56 7.45
C LEU A 19 17.54 18.27 7.71
N GLY A 20 18.45 18.75 6.84
CA GLY A 20 19.90 18.61 7.03
C GLY A 20 20.46 17.20 6.85
N HIS A 21 19.68 16.27 6.29
CA HIS A 21 20.02 14.86 6.15
C HIS A 21 20.52 14.45 4.75
N GLY A 22 20.57 15.36 3.77
CA GLY A 22 20.95 15.03 2.41
C GLY A 22 20.13 13.84 1.86
N GLY A 23 20.81 12.83 1.33
CA GLY A 23 20.21 11.61 0.79
C GLY A 23 19.74 10.57 1.82
N ASP A 24 19.95 10.82 3.12
CA ASP A 24 19.60 9.85 4.15
C ASP A 24 18.09 9.72 4.35
N LEU A 25 17.67 8.56 4.85
CA LEU A 25 16.29 8.34 5.28
C LEU A 25 16.00 9.17 6.53
N VAL A 26 15.04 10.09 6.43
CA VAL A 26 14.54 10.88 7.56
C VAL A 26 13.53 10.13 8.42
N TYR A 27 12.97 9.03 7.90
CA TYR A 27 12.11 8.12 8.64
C TYR A 27 12.07 6.74 7.98
N ARG A 28 12.06 5.70 8.81
CA ARG A 28 11.89 4.30 8.39
C ARG A 28 11.13 3.55 9.48
N TRP A 29 10.33 2.56 9.09
CA TRP A 29 9.49 1.79 10.00
C TRP A 29 9.29 0.37 9.48
N GLY A 30 9.01 -0.58 10.37
CA GLY A 30 8.51 -1.91 9.99
C GLY A 30 9.50 -3.06 10.07
N ASN A 31 10.76 -2.88 9.69
CA ASN A 31 11.81 -3.90 9.85
C ASN A 31 13.06 -3.31 10.53
N PRO A 32 13.09 -3.29 11.88
CA PRO A 32 14.22 -2.78 12.66
C PRO A 32 15.58 -3.44 12.34
N ARG A 33 15.56 -4.75 12.05
CA ARG A 33 16.78 -5.52 11.71
C ARG A 33 17.49 -5.01 10.47
N ALA A 34 16.75 -4.46 9.50
CA ALA A 34 17.31 -3.89 8.27
C ALA A 34 18.19 -2.65 8.51
N HIS A 35 18.22 -2.13 9.73
CA HIS A 35 19.02 -0.97 10.11
C HIS A 35 19.66 -1.12 11.49
N GLY A 36 20.04 -2.35 11.85
CA GLY A 36 20.89 -2.63 13.01
C GLY A 36 20.16 -2.78 14.35
N ARG A 37 18.83 -2.76 14.36
CA ARG A 37 18.01 -2.93 15.57
C ARG A 37 17.42 -4.34 15.62
N VAL A 38 18.16 -5.28 16.19
CA VAL A 38 17.73 -6.69 16.33
C VAL A 38 16.91 -6.95 17.59
N ASP A 39 16.93 -6.00 18.50
CA ASP A 39 16.20 -5.97 19.77
C ASP A 39 14.72 -5.61 19.61
N LEU A 40 14.36 -4.93 18.50
CA LEU A 40 13.00 -4.49 18.23
C LEU A 40 12.23 -5.48 17.35
N THR A 41 10.93 -5.62 17.62
CA THR A 41 10.04 -6.51 16.86
C THR A 41 9.80 -6.02 15.44
N GLN A 42 9.89 -6.93 14.47
CA GLN A 42 9.51 -6.68 13.08
C GLN A 42 7.98 -6.61 12.94
N GLN A 43 7.50 -5.56 12.28
CA GLN A 43 6.07 -5.30 12.05
C GLN A 43 5.68 -5.53 10.58
N LEU A 44 6.57 -5.25 9.63
CA LEU A 44 6.35 -5.40 8.19
C LEU A 44 7.13 -6.58 7.61
N TYR A 45 6.46 -7.32 6.74
CA TYR A 45 6.96 -8.50 6.04
C TYR A 45 6.59 -8.36 4.55
N GLY A 46 7.59 -8.04 3.72
CA GLY A 46 7.40 -7.90 2.27
C GLY A 46 6.47 -6.75 1.85
N GLN A 47 6.57 -5.58 2.50
CA GLN A 47 5.67 -4.46 2.28
C GLN A 47 5.58 -4.00 0.81
N HIS A 48 4.37 -3.66 0.37
CA HIS A 48 4.07 -3.08 -0.93
C HIS A 48 3.19 -1.84 -0.79
N ASN A 49 3.28 -0.99 -1.82
CA ASN A 49 2.46 0.20 -1.99
C ASN A 49 2.33 1.08 -0.73
N PRO A 50 3.44 1.45 -0.04
CA PRO A 50 3.34 2.50 0.97
C PRO A 50 2.91 3.80 0.31
N GLY A 51 1.92 4.49 0.89
CA GLY A 51 1.42 5.75 0.37
C GLY A 51 0.81 6.62 1.46
N TRP A 52 1.01 7.93 1.36
CA TRP A 52 0.32 8.89 2.22
C TRP A 52 -1.17 8.88 1.91
N ILE A 53 -2.00 8.82 2.94
CA ILE A 53 -3.44 9.05 2.82
C ILE A 53 -3.64 10.53 2.49
N ALA A 54 -4.31 10.79 1.37
CA ALA A 54 -4.49 12.14 0.85
C ALA A 54 -5.34 13.03 1.77
N SER A 55 -5.15 14.35 1.65
CA SER A 55 -5.97 15.34 2.34
C SER A 55 -7.47 15.13 2.03
N GLY A 56 -8.32 15.35 3.04
CA GLY A 56 -9.76 15.17 2.94
C GLY A 56 -10.25 13.73 3.12
N LEU A 57 -9.36 12.76 3.33
CA LEU A 57 -9.71 11.37 3.64
C LEU A 57 -9.51 11.07 5.14
N SER A 58 -10.21 10.05 5.64
CA SER A 58 -9.98 9.54 7.01
C SER A 58 -8.54 9.06 7.15
N GLY A 59 -7.81 9.56 8.15
CA GLY A 59 -6.39 9.29 8.34
C GLY A 59 -5.47 10.13 7.44
N ALA A 60 -5.94 11.26 6.89
CA ALA A 60 -5.12 12.17 6.08
C ALA A 60 -3.76 12.46 6.72
N GLY A 61 -2.68 12.31 5.95
CA GLY A 61 -1.31 12.47 6.44
C GLY A 61 -0.74 11.24 7.15
N HIS A 62 -1.51 10.18 7.37
CA HIS A 62 -0.97 8.88 7.77
C HIS A 62 -0.39 8.14 6.55
N ILE A 63 0.40 7.10 6.78
CA ILE A 63 0.87 6.19 5.73
C ILE A 63 0.06 4.90 5.74
N LEU A 64 -0.56 4.55 4.63
CA LEU A 64 -1.17 3.25 4.41
C LEU A 64 -0.17 2.33 3.71
N VAL A 65 -0.05 1.07 4.17
CA VAL A 65 0.90 0.09 3.63
C VAL A 65 0.21 -1.26 3.49
N PHE A 66 0.39 -1.91 2.34
CA PHE A 66 0.04 -3.31 2.18
C PHE A 66 1.21 -4.17 2.67
N ASN A 67 0.96 -5.10 3.59
CA ASN A 67 1.97 -5.93 4.23
C ASN A 67 1.72 -7.39 3.82
N ASN A 68 2.42 -7.83 2.77
CA ASN A 68 2.20 -9.11 2.10
C ASN A 68 2.28 -10.31 3.04
N GLY A 69 3.18 -10.26 4.03
CA GLY A 69 3.46 -11.39 4.91
C GLY A 69 4.75 -12.10 4.50
N ASP A 70 4.99 -13.24 5.13
CA ASP A 70 6.11 -14.12 4.85
C ASP A 70 5.62 -15.56 4.91
N VAL A 71 5.98 -16.39 3.93
CA VAL A 71 5.46 -17.75 3.83
C VAL A 71 5.81 -18.63 5.03
N ASN A 72 6.92 -18.34 5.73
CA ASN A 72 7.42 -19.13 6.85
C ASN A 72 7.06 -18.53 8.21
N ALA A 73 6.98 -17.20 8.31
CA ALA A 73 6.76 -16.49 9.57
C ALA A 73 5.33 -15.95 9.73
N ARG A 74 4.68 -15.50 8.65
CA ARG A 74 3.36 -14.87 8.67
C ARG A 74 2.65 -15.06 7.32
N PRO A 75 2.11 -16.26 7.02
CA PRO A 75 1.58 -16.60 5.69
C PRO A 75 0.17 -16.05 5.47
N TYR A 76 -0.02 -14.75 5.74
CA TYR A 76 -1.24 -14.00 5.49
C TYR A 76 -0.91 -12.52 5.33
N SER A 77 -1.70 -11.82 4.51
CA SER A 77 -1.50 -10.40 4.26
C SER A 77 -2.28 -9.52 5.23
N THR A 78 -1.78 -8.32 5.49
CA THR A 78 -2.46 -7.27 6.28
C THR A 78 -2.37 -5.94 5.56
N VAL A 79 -3.25 -5.00 5.91
CA VAL A 79 -3.07 -3.59 5.57
C VAL A 79 -2.88 -2.82 6.87
N VAL A 80 -1.85 -1.99 6.94
CA VAL A 80 -1.54 -1.20 8.15
C VAL A 80 -1.59 0.30 7.84
N GLU A 81 -2.13 1.05 8.77
CA GLU A 81 -2.12 2.51 8.76
C GLU A 81 -1.22 3.05 9.87
N LEU A 82 -0.29 3.91 9.50
CA LEU A 82 0.71 4.49 10.39
C LEU A 82 0.43 5.98 10.59
N ALA A 83 -0.04 6.34 11.77
CA ALA A 83 0.07 7.69 12.29
C ALA A 83 1.55 7.97 12.61
N THR A 84 2.28 8.51 11.64
CA THR A 84 3.71 8.79 11.80
C THR A 84 3.93 9.91 12.82
N PRO A 85 5.02 9.90 13.60
CA PRO A 85 5.30 10.94 14.59
C PRO A 85 5.87 12.24 13.96
N VAL A 86 5.46 12.55 12.73
CA VAL A 86 5.95 13.73 12.00
C VAL A 86 5.58 15.00 12.77
N ARG A 87 6.56 15.89 12.96
CA ARG A 87 6.36 17.21 13.60
C ARG A 87 5.96 18.26 12.56
N ASP A 88 5.55 19.43 13.02
CA ASP A 88 5.19 20.56 12.15
C ASP A 88 6.33 21.03 11.24
N ASP A 89 7.58 20.86 11.68
CA ASP A 89 8.76 21.12 10.87
C ASP A 89 9.08 19.99 9.86
N GLY A 90 8.29 18.91 9.84
CA GLY A 90 8.46 17.74 9.00
C GLY A 90 9.55 16.76 9.47
N SER A 91 10.17 17.00 10.62
CA SER A 91 11.10 16.06 11.24
C SER A 91 10.36 14.87 11.86
N TYR A 92 11.08 13.77 12.04
CA TYR A 92 10.57 12.58 12.74
C TYR A 92 11.44 12.35 13.97
N PRO A 93 10.88 12.31 15.19
CA PRO A 93 11.64 11.97 16.39
C PRO A 93 12.19 10.54 16.29
N TYR A 94 13.48 10.41 16.59
CA TYR A 94 14.12 9.13 16.80
C TYR A 94 14.46 8.98 18.29
N ASP A 95 14.08 7.83 18.85
CA ASP A 95 14.47 7.44 20.19
C ASP A 95 15.49 6.28 20.10
N PRO A 96 16.67 6.37 20.73
CA PRO A 96 17.65 5.28 20.70
C PRO A 96 17.16 3.97 21.31
N GLU A 97 16.27 4.02 22.31
CA GLU A 97 15.69 2.85 22.97
C GLU A 97 14.55 2.26 22.15
N THR A 98 13.63 3.08 21.63
CA THR A 98 12.42 2.57 20.96
C THR A 98 12.44 2.66 19.43
N GLY A 99 13.43 3.33 18.84
CA GLY A 99 13.50 3.62 17.42
C GLY A 99 12.50 4.70 16.98
N TYR A 100 12.20 4.73 15.68
CA TYR A 100 11.12 5.56 15.14
C TYR A 100 9.75 4.97 15.50
N GLY A 101 8.85 5.80 16.04
CA GLY A 101 7.46 5.41 16.26
C GLY A 101 6.64 5.31 14.96
N PRO A 102 5.36 4.89 15.04
CA PRO A 102 4.69 4.41 16.25
C PRO A 102 5.12 2.97 16.59
N SER A 103 4.95 2.53 17.83
CA SER A 103 5.25 1.13 18.23
C SER A 103 4.25 0.12 17.66
N THR A 104 3.03 0.58 17.36
CA THR A 104 1.95 -0.20 16.75
C THR A 104 1.22 0.62 15.69
N PRO A 105 0.58 0.00 14.69
CA PRO A 105 -0.26 0.71 13.71
C PRO A 105 -1.44 1.41 14.39
N SER A 106 -1.83 2.56 13.86
CA SER A 106 -3.06 3.27 14.28
C SER A 106 -4.34 2.55 13.85
N TRP A 107 -4.26 1.80 12.76
CA TRP A 107 -5.31 0.89 12.29
C TRP A 107 -4.69 -0.27 11.54
N GLN A 108 -5.37 -1.41 11.55
CA GLN A 108 -4.94 -2.58 10.79
C GLN A 108 -6.14 -3.40 10.32
N TYR A 109 -6.19 -3.68 9.02
CA TYR A 109 -6.96 -4.81 8.51
C TYR A 109 -6.12 -6.07 8.63
N ASN A 110 -6.58 -6.98 9.49
CA ASN A 110 -5.91 -8.23 9.79
C ASN A 110 -6.92 -9.38 9.76
N PRO A 111 -7.16 -9.98 8.59
CA PRO A 111 -7.99 -11.17 8.47
C PRO A 111 -7.10 -12.42 8.39
N PRO A 112 -6.58 -12.95 9.51
CA PRO A 112 -5.57 -14.00 9.45
C PRO A 112 -6.13 -15.19 8.67
N THR A 113 -5.29 -15.77 7.80
CA THR A 113 -5.63 -16.91 6.94
C THR A 113 -6.70 -16.69 5.87
N SER A 114 -7.37 -15.53 5.82
CA SER A 114 -8.39 -15.28 4.78
C SER A 114 -7.80 -15.04 3.39
N PHE A 115 -6.59 -14.49 3.31
CA PHE A 115 -5.84 -14.37 2.05
C PHE A 115 -4.33 -14.16 2.30
N PHE A 116 -3.54 -14.49 1.28
CA PHE A 116 -2.09 -14.30 1.29
C PHE A 116 -1.59 -13.93 -0.10
N ALA A 117 -1.31 -12.66 -0.30
CA ALA A 117 -0.64 -12.15 -1.48
C ALA A 117 0.87 -12.12 -1.21
N SER A 118 1.64 -13.06 -1.75
CA SER A 118 3.09 -13.15 -1.49
C SER A 118 3.92 -12.06 -2.18
N ILE A 119 3.37 -11.39 -3.19
CA ILE A 119 4.02 -10.35 -3.99
C ILE A 119 2.99 -9.29 -4.43
N ILE A 120 3.49 -8.17 -4.98
CA ILE A 120 2.71 -7.07 -5.55
C ILE A 120 1.61 -6.61 -4.57
N SER A 121 0.47 -6.10 -5.04
CA SER A 121 -0.68 -5.69 -4.20
C SER A 121 -0.61 -4.25 -3.71
N GLY A 122 -1.71 -3.80 -3.11
CA GLY A 122 -1.85 -2.44 -2.65
C GLY A 122 -3.12 -2.19 -1.85
N ALA A 123 -3.18 -1.01 -1.26
CA ALA A 123 -4.35 -0.54 -0.52
C ALA A 123 -4.55 0.96 -0.75
N GLN A 124 -5.81 1.39 -0.75
CA GLN A 124 -6.21 2.78 -0.93
C GLN A 124 -7.35 3.12 0.02
N ARG A 125 -7.18 4.17 0.84
CA ARG A 125 -8.27 4.76 1.61
C ARG A 125 -9.23 5.50 0.67
N LEU A 126 -10.54 5.30 0.84
CA LEU A 126 -11.59 5.89 0.02
C LEU A 126 -12.32 7.03 0.77
N PRO A 127 -13.03 7.94 0.06
CA PRO A 127 -13.81 9.00 0.68
C PRO A 127 -14.91 8.53 1.63
N SER A 128 -15.43 7.31 1.44
CA SER A 128 -16.38 6.67 2.36
C SER A 128 -15.77 6.34 3.73
N GLY A 129 -14.46 6.43 3.89
CA GLY A 129 -13.72 5.92 5.04
C GLY A 129 -13.34 4.46 4.91
N ASN A 130 -13.87 3.73 3.93
CA ASN A 130 -13.49 2.34 3.65
C ASN A 130 -12.09 2.26 3.02
N THR A 131 -11.54 1.06 2.96
CA THR A 131 -10.26 0.77 2.31
C THR A 131 -10.46 -0.20 1.16
N LEU A 132 -10.08 0.20 -0.05
CA LEU A 132 -9.91 -0.73 -1.17
C LEU A 132 -8.61 -1.49 -1.00
N VAL A 133 -8.68 -2.81 -1.12
CA VAL A 133 -7.54 -3.73 -1.05
C VAL A 133 -7.42 -4.45 -2.39
N THR A 134 -6.19 -4.55 -2.90
CA THR A 134 -5.85 -5.33 -4.09
C THR A 134 -5.05 -6.55 -3.65
N ASP A 135 -5.61 -7.75 -3.74
CA ASP A 135 -4.85 -9.01 -3.74
C ASP A 135 -4.38 -9.27 -5.17
N GLY A 136 -3.17 -8.82 -5.46
CA GLY A 136 -2.63 -8.79 -6.80
C GLY A 136 -2.40 -10.17 -7.43
N PRO A 137 -1.81 -11.16 -6.73
CA PRO A 137 -1.66 -12.51 -7.25
C PRO A 137 -2.97 -13.20 -7.62
N ALA A 138 -4.04 -12.94 -6.87
CA ALA A 138 -5.35 -13.51 -7.15
C ALA A 138 -6.10 -12.76 -8.27
N GLY A 139 -5.71 -11.52 -8.58
CA GLY A 139 -6.54 -10.62 -9.37
C GLY A 139 -7.85 -10.28 -8.65
N HIS A 140 -7.79 -10.20 -7.32
CA HIS A 140 -8.94 -9.97 -6.46
C HIS A 140 -8.88 -8.58 -5.85
N PHE A 141 -9.99 -7.87 -5.90
CA PHE A 141 -10.15 -6.56 -5.27
C PHE A 141 -11.32 -6.62 -4.32
N PHE A 142 -11.20 -5.97 -3.17
CA PHE A 142 -12.29 -5.91 -2.22
C PHE A 142 -12.22 -4.65 -1.38
N GLU A 143 -13.37 -4.17 -0.94
CA GLU A 143 -13.50 -2.98 -0.11
C GLU A 143 -13.91 -3.39 1.30
N VAL A 144 -13.16 -2.91 2.29
CA VAL A 144 -13.43 -3.19 3.71
C VAL A 144 -13.82 -1.92 4.46
N THR A 145 -14.78 -2.05 5.37
CA THR A 145 -15.11 -0.99 6.33
C THR A 145 -13.96 -0.76 7.31
N PRO A 146 -13.96 0.35 8.08
CA PRO A 146 -13.02 0.54 9.18
C PRO A 146 -13.01 -0.63 10.19
N ASP A 147 -14.15 -1.30 10.38
CA ASP A 147 -14.30 -2.47 11.25
C ASP A 147 -13.87 -3.79 10.58
N GLY A 148 -13.37 -3.73 9.33
CA GLY A 148 -12.86 -4.90 8.60
C GLY A 148 -13.93 -5.74 7.92
N GLN A 149 -15.16 -5.26 7.77
CA GLN A 149 -16.20 -5.98 7.03
C GLN A 149 -16.06 -5.75 5.53
N THR A 150 -16.04 -6.82 4.72
CA THR A 150 -16.06 -6.70 3.26
C THR A 150 -17.44 -6.27 2.76
N VAL A 151 -17.51 -5.13 2.08
CA VAL A 151 -18.75 -4.55 1.54
C VAL A 151 -18.82 -4.56 0.02
N TRP A 152 -17.68 -4.80 -0.64
CA TRP A 152 -17.61 -4.98 -2.08
C TRP A 152 -16.45 -5.93 -2.41
N SER A 153 -16.60 -6.70 -3.48
CA SER A 153 -15.61 -7.69 -3.92
C SER A 153 -15.69 -7.90 -5.42
N TYR A 154 -14.55 -8.10 -6.05
CA TYR A 154 -14.44 -8.32 -7.48
C TYR A 154 -13.24 -9.19 -7.81
N LEU A 155 -13.47 -10.27 -8.55
CA LEU A 155 -12.45 -11.19 -9.00
C LEU A 155 -12.30 -11.12 -10.52
N VAL A 156 -11.07 -10.88 -10.99
CA VAL A 156 -10.75 -10.97 -12.40
C VAL A 156 -10.79 -12.44 -12.82
N THR A 157 -11.63 -12.73 -13.80
CA THR A 157 -11.75 -14.07 -14.40
C THR A 157 -11.48 -13.95 -15.90
N ASP A 158 -11.05 -15.02 -16.54
CA ASP A 158 -11.03 -15.04 -18.00
C ASP A 158 -12.33 -15.50 -18.64
N THR A 159 -12.35 -15.46 -19.97
CA THR A 159 -13.47 -15.96 -20.77
C THR A 159 -13.77 -17.44 -20.55
N ALA A 160 -12.84 -18.23 -20.01
CA ALA A 160 -13.00 -19.64 -19.66
C ALA A 160 -13.30 -19.87 -18.16
N GLY A 161 -13.33 -18.81 -17.34
CA GLY A 161 -13.58 -18.87 -15.90
C GLY A 161 -12.35 -19.16 -15.03
N ALA A 162 -11.13 -19.07 -15.56
CA ALA A 162 -9.92 -19.18 -14.74
C ALA A 162 -9.63 -17.88 -13.98
N ASN A 163 -8.99 -18.01 -12.81
CA ASN A 163 -8.66 -16.92 -11.89
C ASN A 163 -7.13 -16.76 -11.78
N GLY A 164 -6.65 -15.83 -10.95
CA GLY A 164 -5.21 -15.66 -10.68
C GLY A 164 -4.49 -14.79 -11.71
N TYR A 165 -5.21 -13.84 -12.29
CA TYR A 165 -4.63 -12.82 -13.16
C TYR A 165 -3.81 -11.84 -12.31
N LEU A 166 -2.49 -11.83 -12.53
CA LEU A 166 -1.58 -10.96 -11.81
C LEU A 166 -1.92 -9.49 -12.07
N VAL A 167 -2.34 -8.78 -11.02
CA VAL A 167 -2.58 -7.34 -11.05
C VAL A 167 -1.59 -6.66 -10.12
N PHE A 168 -0.75 -5.79 -10.67
CA PHE A 168 0.28 -5.11 -9.88
C PHE A 168 -0.31 -4.29 -8.72
N ARG A 169 -1.30 -3.45 -9.02
CA ARG A 169 -2.08 -2.65 -8.07
C ARG A 169 -3.38 -2.16 -8.74
N ALA A 170 -4.37 -1.77 -7.95
CA ALA A 170 -5.53 -1.01 -8.42
C ALA A 170 -5.70 0.31 -7.65
N VAL A 171 -6.34 1.27 -8.30
CA VAL A 171 -6.78 2.54 -7.72
C VAL A 171 -8.22 2.76 -8.15
N ARG A 172 -9.10 3.06 -7.21
CA ARG A 172 -10.48 3.46 -7.46
C ARG A 172 -10.54 4.98 -7.61
N TYR A 173 -11.27 5.40 -8.63
CA TYR A 173 -11.68 6.77 -8.84
C TYR A 173 -13.17 6.89 -8.53
N GLU A 174 -13.56 7.90 -7.75
CA GLU A 174 -14.98 8.17 -7.53
C GLU A 174 -15.64 8.71 -8.81
N ALA A 175 -16.95 8.57 -8.91
CA ALA A 175 -17.72 9.00 -10.09
C ALA A 175 -17.52 10.50 -10.45
N GLY A 176 -17.19 11.34 -9.46
CA GLY A 176 -16.88 12.75 -9.66
C GLY A 176 -15.44 13.05 -10.13
N TYR A 177 -14.60 12.03 -10.36
CA TYR A 177 -13.23 12.24 -10.84
C TYR A 177 -13.24 12.91 -12.22
N SER A 178 -12.49 14.01 -12.36
CA SER A 178 -12.48 14.82 -13.58
C SER A 178 -12.06 14.04 -14.83
N GLY A 179 -11.23 13.01 -14.67
CA GLY A 179 -10.83 12.11 -15.76
C GLY A 179 -11.98 11.26 -16.33
N LEU A 180 -13.12 11.19 -15.64
CA LEU A 180 -14.33 10.47 -16.07
C LEU A 180 -15.37 11.39 -16.70
N VAL A 181 -15.14 12.71 -16.75
CA VAL A 181 -16.09 13.65 -17.36
C VAL A 181 -16.29 13.31 -18.84
N GLY A 182 -17.54 13.23 -19.27
CA GLY A 182 -17.91 12.86 -20.64
C GLY A 182 -17.73 11.36 -20.96
N ARG A 183 -17.45 10.52 -19.96
CA ARG A 183 -17.44 9.06 -20.10
C ARG A 183 -18.75 8.48 -19.62
N THR A 184 -19.33 7.58 -20.42
CA THR A 184 -20.47 6.76 -19.98
C THR A 184 -19.95 5.58 -19.16
N LEU A 185 -20.40 5.45 -17.92
CA LEU A 185 -20.01 4.37 -17.01
C LEU A 185 -21.17 3.37 -16.87
N GLU A 186 -21.37 2.54 -17.87
CA GLU A 186 -22.35 1.44 -17.81
C GLU A 186 -21.71 0.19 -17.20
N PRO A 187 -22.29 -0.41 -16.14
CA PRO A 187 -21.80 -1.67 -15.60
C PRO A 187 -21.76 -2.76 -16.68
N GLN A 188 -20.55 -3.25 -16.99
CA GLN A 188 -20.34 -4.31 -17.99
C GLN A 188 -20.36 -5.73 -17.36
N GLY A 189 -20.68 -5.84 -16.08
CA GLY A 189 -20.55 -7.08 -15.32
C GLY A 189 -19.08 -7.40 -15.00
N VAL A 190 -18.78 -8.70 -14.85
CA VAL A 190 -17.42 -9.17 -14.56
C VAL A 190 -16.54 -9.01 -15.81
N LEU A 191 -15.44 -8.29 -15.66
CA LEU A 191 -14.36 -8.20 -16.65
C LEU A 191 -13.85 -9.62 -16.93
N LYS A 192 -14.00 -10.02 -18.19
CA LYS A 192 -13.44 -11.24 -18.73
C LYS A 192 -12.24 -10.89 -19.58
N ILE A 193 -11.04 -11.21 -19.10
CA ILE A 193 -9.84 -11.05 -19.90
C ILE A 193 -9.78 -12.22 -20.89
N PRO A 194 -9.47 -12.00 -22.18
CA PRO A 194 -9.26 -13.12 -23.11
C PRO A 194 -8.18 -14.05 -22.56
N ALA A 195 -8.43 -15.36 -22.62
CA ALA A 195 -7.43 -16.34 -22.21
C ALA A 195 -6.14 -16.12 -23.01
N ILE A 196 -5.06 -15.80 -22.31
CA ILE A 196 -3.75 -15.62 -22.92
C ILE A 196 -3.13 -17.02 -23.05
N PRO A 197 -2.81 -17.52 -24.26
CA PRO A 197 -2.06 -18.76 -24.41
C PRO A 197 -0.77 -18.66 -23.60
N ALA A 198 -0.33 -19.77 -22.99
CA ALA A 198 0.84 -19.82 -22.10
C ALA A 198 2.15 -19.22 -22.67
N GLN A 199 2.18 -18.84 -23.95
CA GLN A 199 3.32 -18.31 -24.68
C GLN A 199 3.33 -16.78 -24.93
N SER A 200 2.27 -16.01 -24.63
CA SER A 200 2.28 -14.56 -24.92
C SER A 200 2.11 -13.70 -23.66
N ARG A 201 3.20 -13.45 -22.93
CA ARG A 201 3.23 -12.40 -21.89
C ARG A 201 3.17 -10.99 -22.52
N ALA A 202 2.04 -10.61 -23.10
CA ALA A 202 1.76 -9.22 -23.39
C ALA A 202 1.03 -8.63 -22.18
N ASN A 203 1.55 -7.56 -21.58
CA ASN A 203 0.86 -6.80 -20.53
C ASN A 203 -0.29 -6.02 -21.17
N PRO A 204 -1.57 -6.40 -21.00
CA PRO A 204 -2.65 -5.53 -21.45
C PRO A 204 -2.64 -4.28 -20.55
N LYS A 205 -2.51 -3.10 -21.15
CA LYS A 205 -2.86 -1.84 -20.49
C LYS A 205 -4.38 -1.71 -20.60
N LEU A 206 -5.09 -1.84 -19.48
CA LEU A 206 -6.53 -1.64 -19.40
C LEU A 206 -6.78 -0.30 -18.71
N TYR A 207 -7.55 0.58 -19.39
CA TYR A 207 -8.04 1.86 -18.86
C TYR A 207 -9.44 1.68 -18.30
#